data_AF-A0A966IN33-F1
#
_entry.id   AF-A0A966IN33-F1
#
_cell.length_a   1.000
_cell.length_b   1.000
_cell.length_c   1.000
_cell.angle_alpha   90.00
_cell.angle_beta   90.00
_cell.angle_gamma   90.00
#
_symmetry.space_group_name_H-M   'P 1'
#
loop_
_entity.id
_entity.type
_entity.pdbx_description
1 polymer ?
#
loop_
_entity_poly.entity_id
_entity_poly.type
_entity_poly.pdbx_seq_one_letter_code
_entity_poly.pdbx_strand_id
1 'polypeptide(L)'
;MVTTAHSETLTADKALAVYGKSFHWARRFLGAQMGASAAQLYQFCRVLDDMADGDIEHGPQRLRRIRKDLLAGKSFGPASDPALIQFKP
;
A
#
# COMPACT_ATOMS: atom_id res chain seq x y z
N MET A 1 8.67 20.97 2.37
CA MET A 1 7.81 20.53 3.49
C MET A 1 7.50 19.08 3.21
N VAL A 2 8.01 18.18 4.03
CA VAL A 2 7.77 16.74 3.86
C VAL A 2 6.34 16.48 4.33
N THR A 3 5.47 16.16 3.39
CA THR A 3 4.08 15.82 3.67
C THR A 3 4.09 14.32 3.95
N THR A 4 3.65 13.89 5.13
CA THR A 4 3.27 12.48 5.31
C THR A 4 2.33 12.12 4.17
N ALA A 5 2.73 11.21 3.29
CA ALA A 5 1.93 10.94 2.11
C ALA A 5 0.55 10.46 2.55
N HIS A 6 -0.47 11.08 1.98
CA HIS A 6 -1.84 10.90 2.43
C HIS A 6 -2.30 9.43 2.27
N SER A 7 -1.65 8.68 1.36
CA SER A 7 -1.85 7.24 1.15
C SER A 7 -1.53 6.36 2.36
N GLU A 8 -0.55 6.73 3.20
CA GLU A 8 -0.17 5.94 4.40
C GLU A 8 -1.24 5.99 5.50
N THR A 9 -2.08 7.03 5.50
CA THR A 9 -3.09 7.29 6.55
C THR A 9 -4.50 6.85 6.16
N LEU A 10 -4.76 6.64 4.87
CA LEU A 10 -6.09 6.30 4.37
C LEU A 10 -6.37 4.80 4.53
N THR A 11 -7.63 4.48 4.86
CA THR A 11 -8.10 3.09 4.79
C THR A 11 -8.13 2.62 3.34
N ALA A 12 -7.99 1.31 3.12
CA ALA A 12 -7.99 0.70 1.79
C ALA A 12 -9.17 1.14 0.91
N ASP A 13 -10.38 1.15 1.47
CA ASP A 13 -11.59 1.59 0.76
C ASP A 13 -11.53 3.07 0.36
N LYS A 14 -11.06 3.94 1.25
CA LYS A 14 -10.95 5.38 0.98
C LYS A 14 -9.83 5.66 -0.03
N ALA A 15 -8.68 5.00 0.11
CA ALA A 15 -7.59 5.12 -0.85
C ALA A 15 -8.04 4.73 -2.26
N LEU A 16 -8.76 3.61 -2.39
CA LEU A 16 -9.32 3.18 -3.66
C LEU A 16 -10.34 4.18 -4.21
N ALA A 17 -11.22 4.72 -3.37
CA ALA A 17 -12.24 5.70 -3.78
C ALA A 17 -11.64 7.06 -4.22
N VAL A 18 -10.57 7.51 -3.56
CA VAL A 18 -9.94 8.82 -3.81
C VAL A 18 -8.99 8.76 -5.01
N TYR A 19 -8.07 7.78 -5.02
CA TYR A 19 -7.00 7.69 -6.02
C TYR A 19 -7.36 6.80 -7.22
N GLY A 20 -8.27 5.85 -7.02
CA GLY A 20 -8.56 4.78 -7.99
C GLY A 20 -10.03 4.73 -8.39
N LYS A 21 -10.66 5.86 -8.75
CA LYS A 21 -12.11 5.96 -9.04
C LYS A 21 -12.63 4.85 -9.97
N SER A 22 -11.90 4.55 -11.05
CA SER A 22 -12.25 3.47 -11.98
C SER A 22 -12.20 2.09 -11.33
N PHE A 23 -11.15 1.81 -10.55
CA PHE A 23 -11.02 0.56 -9.80
C PHE A 23 -12.04 0.45 -8.66
N HIS A 24 -12.37 1.56 -7.98
CA HIS A 24 -13.42 1.62 -6.98
C HIS A 24 -14.80 1.30 -7.55
N TRP A 25 -15.08 1.72 -8.78
CA TRP A 25 -16.28 1.28 -9.48
C TRP A 25 -16.20 -0.20 -9.85
N ALA A 26 -15.11 -0.62 -10.50
CA ALA A 26 -14.93 -1.98 -11.00
C ALA A 26 -14.92 -3.06 -9.89
N ARG A 27 -14.50 -2.75 -8.66
CA ARG A 27 -14.51 -3.71 -7.55
C ARG A 27 -15.90 -4.29 -7.27
N ARG A 28 -16.97 -3.60 -7.68
CA ARG A 28 -18.36 -4.06 -7.51
C ARG A 28 -18.62 -5.39 -8.22
N PHE A 29 -17.87 -5.69 -9.28
CA PHE A 29 -17.96 -6.97 -10.00
C PHE A 29 -17.25 -8.13 -9.27
N LEU A 30 -16.43 -7.86 -8.25
CA LEU A 30 -15.65 -8.88 -7.54
C LEU A 30 -16.37 -9.46 -6.31
N GLY A 31 -17.51 -8.89 -5.90
CA GLY A 31 -18.16 -9.22 -4.64
C GLY A 31 -17.41 -8.67 -3.41
N ALA A 32 -17.97 -8.88 -2.22
CA ALA A 32 -17.52 -8.19 -1.01
C ALA A 32 -16.09 -8.56 -0.59
N GLN A 33 -15.77 -9.86 -0.54
CA GLN A 33 -14.47 -10.33 -0.03
C GLN A 33 -13.33 -9.99 -0.99
N MET A 34 -13.42 -10.40 -2.26
CA MET A 34 -12.38 -10.09 -3.25
C MET A 34 -12.26 -8.58 -3.50
N GLY A 35 -13.37 -7.84 -3.47
CA GLY A 35 -13.36 -6.39 -3.58
C GLY A 35 -12.60 -5.71 -2.45
N ALA A 36 -12.74 -6.21 -1.21
CA ALA A 36 -11.97 -5.71 -0.07
C ALA A 36 -10.48 -6.05 -0.17
N SER A 37 -10.13 -7.28 -0.55
CA SER A 37 -8.73 -7.68 -0.79
C SER A 37 -8.09 -6.87 -1.92
N ALA A 38 -8.83 -6.59 -3.00
CA ALA A 38 -8.36 -5.73 -4.08
C ALA A 38 -8.11 -4.28 -3.62
N ALA A 39 -8.96 -3.74 -2.74
CA ALA A 39 -8.75 -2.43 -2.15
C ALA A 39 -7.50 -2.38 -1.27
N GLN A 40 -7.23 -3.43 -0.48
CA GLN A 40 -6.02 -3.54 0.35
C GLN A 40 -4.76 -3.58 -0.52
N LEU A 41 -4.75 -4.42 -1.55
CA LEU A 41 -3.63 -4.50 -2.51
C LEU A 41 -3.41 -3.15 -3.19
N TYR A 42 -4.48 -2.50 -3.66
CA TYR A 42 -4.38 -1.19 -4.30
C TYR A 42 -3.77 -0.14 -3.36
N GLN A 43 -4.23 -0.07 -2.11
CA GLN A 43 -3.72 0.89 -1.13
C GLN A 43 -2.23 0.65 -0.85
N PHE A 44 -1.80 -0.60 -0.69
CA PHE A 44 -0.38 -0.92 -0.56
C PHE A 44 0.42 -0.46 -1.78
N CYS A 45 -0.04 -0.76 -3.00
CA CYS A 45 0.63 -0.32 -4.22
C CYS A 45 0.72 1.21 -4.33
N ARG A 46 -0.31 1.95 -3.92
CA ARG A 46 -0.27 3.43 -3.96
C ARG A 46 0.77 3.99 -3.00
N VAL A 47 0.94 3.39 -1.82
CA VAL A 47 2.02 3.77 -0.89
C VAL A 47 3.39 3.53 -1.53
N LEU A 48 3.60 2.40 -2.23
CA LEU A 48 4.87 2.14 -2.93
C LEU A 48 5.15 3.15 -4.05
N ASP A 49 4.11 3.58 -4.76
CA ASP A 49 4.17 4.57 -5.82
C ASP A 49 4.58 5.94 -5.26
N ASP A 50 3.93 6.40 -4.17
CA ASP A 50 4.29 7.64 -3.47
C ASP A 50 5.75 7.59 -2.92
N MET A 51 6.24 6.41 -2.51
CA MET A 51 7.66 6.23 -2.15
C MET A 51 8.61 6.39 -3.35
N ALA A 52 8.19 5.95 -4.53
CA ALA A 52 8.99 6.04 -5.76
C ALA A 52 8.98 7.46 -6.35
N ASP A 53 7.85 8.16 -6.23
CA ASP A 53 7.66 9.55 -6.67
C ASP A 53 8.37 10.57 -5.77
N GLY A 54 8.77 10.15 -4.55
CA GLY A 54 9.46 11.00 -3.59
C GLY A 54 8.54 11.77 -2.65
N ASP A 55 7.25 11.42 -2.64
CA ASP A 55 6.23 11.98 -1.75
C ASP A 55 6.31 11.41 -0.33
N ILE A 56 7.05 10.31 -0.13
CA ILE A 56 7.31 9.68 1.18
C ILE A 56 8.77 9.80 1.58
N GLU A 57 8.98 10.21 2.82
CA GLU A 57 10.30 10.31 3.42
C GLU A 57 11.03 8.95 3.43
N HIS A 58 12.30 8.98 3.04
CA HIS A 58 13.14 7.77 2.91
C HIS A 58 12.58 6.69 1.95
N GLY A 59 11.72 7.06 1.00
CA GLY A 59 11.09 6.16 0.04
C GLY A 59 12.04 5.12 -0.57
N PRO A 60 13.18 5.50 -1.17
CA PRO A 60 14.13 4.55 -1.75
C PRO A 60 14.70 3.53 -0.74
N GLN A 61 14.98 3.94 0.50
CA GLN A 61 15.46 3.05 1.56
C GLN A 61 14.37 2.08 2.01
N ARG A 62 13.14 2.57 2.15
CA ARG A 62 11.95 1.78 2.53
C ARG A 62 11.61 0.76 1.45
N LEU A 63 11.58 1.15 0.18
CA LEU A 63 11.37 0.24 -0.96
C LEU A 63 12.42 -0.89 -1.01
N ARG A 64 13.71 -0.58 -0.78
CA ARG A 64 14.76 -1.61 -0.69
C ARG A 64 14.51 -2.60 0.45
N ARG A 65 14.03 -2.12 1.60
CA ARG A 65 13.68 -2.97 2.75
C ARG A 65 12.49 -3.87 2.42
N ILE A 66 11.40 -3.29 1.89
CA ILE A 66 10.21 -4.03 1.47
C ILE A 66 10.57 -5.13 0.46
N ARG A 67 11.36 -4.80 -0.57
CA ARG A 67 11.83 -5.78 -1.56
C ARG A 67 12.63 -6.90 -0.92
N LYS A 68 13.56 -6.57 -0.01
CA LYS A 68 14.38 -7.57 0.70
C LYS A 68 13.50 -8.52 1.52
N ASP A 69 12.51 -7.99 2.22
CA ASP A 69 11.62 -8.78 3.07
C ASP A 69 10.71 -9.71 2.24
N LEU A 70 10.15 -9.21 1.14
CA LEU A 70 9.36 -10.01 0.20
C LEU A 70 10.18 -11.16 -0.41
N LEU A 71 11.44 -10.91 -0.80
CA LEU A 71 12.33 -11.94 -1.36
C LEU A 71 12.80 -12.95 -0.31
N ALA A 72 12.89 -12.55 0.96
CA ALA A 72 13.30 -13.45 2.03
C ALA A 72 12.22 -14.49 2.36
N GLY A 73 10.96 -14.27 1.96
CA GLY A 73 9.84 -15.19 2.21
C GLY A 73 9.57 -15.46 3.69
N LYS A 74 10.04 -14.58 4.59
CA LYS A 74 9.93 -14.73 6.05
C LYS A 74 8.68 -14.04 6.57
N SER A 75 8.19 -14.49 7.73
CA SER A 75 7.20 -13.75 8.52
C SER A 75 7.71 -12.34 8.81
N PHE A 76 6.95 -11.33 8.39
CA PHE A 76 7.29 -9.92 8.60
C PHE A 76 7.39 -9.62 10.09
N GLY A 77 8.53 -9.07 10.51
CA GLY A 77 8.84 -8.81 11.91
C GLY A 77 8.81 -7.32 12.25
N PRO A 78 9.09 -6.95 13.51
CA PRO A 78 9.15 -5.55 13.96
C PRO A 78 10.17 -4.69 13.20
N ALA A 79 11.14 -5.32 12.53
CA ALA A 79 12.15 -4.64 11.71
C ALA A 79 11.69 -4.33 10.27
N SER A 80 10.59 -4.94 9.82
CA SER A 80 10.02 -4.72 8.49
C SER A 80 9.41 -3.34 8.35
N ASP A 81 9.19 -2.90 7.11
CA ASP A 81 8.56 -1.61 6.87
C ASP A 81 7.10 -1.61 7.39
N PRO A 82 6.64 -0.54 8.09
CA PRO A 82 5.27 -0.46 8.58
C PRO A 82 4.21 -0.68 7.50
N ALA A 83 4.43 -0.18 6.28
CA ALA A 83 3.48 -0.34 5.17
C ALA A 83 3.30 -1.82 4.79
N LEU A 84 4.37 -2.60 4.85
CA LEU A 84 4.33 -4.04 4.58
C LEU A 84 3.67 -4.82 5.73
N ILE A 85 3.94 -4.43 6.97
CA ILE A 85 3.31 -5.02 8.17
C ILE A 85 1.79 -4.75 8.19
N GLN A 86 1.36 -3.57 7.75
CA GLN A 86 -0.05 -3.21 7.65
C GLN A 86 -0.76 -3.97 6.53
N PHE A 87 -0.08 -4.17 5.39
CA PHE A 87 -0.64 -4.89 4.25
C PHE A 87 -0.93 -6.37 4.57
N LYS A 88 -0.02 -7.07 5.28
CA LYS A 88 -0.11 -8.50 5.64
C LYS A 88 -0.83 -9.34 4.57
N PRO A 89 -0.16 -9.65 3.45
CA PRO A 89 -0.69 -10.52 2.40
C PRO A 89 -1.00 -11.94 2.91
#